data_AF-A0A091IKM1-F1
#
_entry.id   AF-A0A091IKM1-F1
#
_cell.length_a   1.000
_cell.length_b   1.000
_cell.length_c   1.000
_cell.angle_alpha   90.00
_cell.angle_beta   90.00
_cell.angle_gamma   90.00
#
_symmetry.space_group_name_H-M   'P 1'
#
loop_
_entity.id
_entity.type
_entity.pdbx_description
1 polymer ?
#
loop_
_entity_poly.entity_id
_entity_poly.type
_entity_poly.pdbx_seq_one_letter_code
_entity_poly.pdbx_strand_id
1 'polypeptide(L)' 'ITWYLSWSPCACCCCKIQDFLKMNSYVNTDIDVAQLYGNYQEQNCQGLKNLKSLARVTIAVMRIEDKISC' A
#
# COMPACT_ATOMS: atom_id res chain seq x y z
N ILE A 1 2.51 -5.01 10.53
CA ILE A 1 2.32 -6.07 9.50
C ILE A 1 2.99 -5.56 8.24
N THR A 2 3.78 -6.41 7.59
CA THR A 2 4.48 -6.04 6.36
C THR A 2 3.89 -6.82 5.19
N TRP A 3 3.52 -6.14 4.12
CA TRP A 3 2.92 -6.71 2.92
C TRP A 3 3.87 -6.55 1.74
N TYR A 4 4.24 -7.67 1.13
CA TYR A 4 5.02 -7.70 -0.10
C TYR A 4 4.09 -8.01 -1.26
N LEU A 5 3.83 -7.03 -2.12
CA LEU A 5 2.91 -7.15 -3.24
C LEU A 5 3.63 -6.94 -4.57
N SER A 6 3.31 -7.75 -5.59
CA SER A 6 3.85 -7.51 -6.93
C SER A 6 3.34 -6.19 -7.54
N TRP A 7 2.10 -5.82 -7.20
CA TRP A 7 1.43 -4.64 -7.73
C TRP A 7 0.81 -3.83 -6.59
N SER A 8 0.80 -2.51 -6.73
CA SER A 8 0.12 -1.63 -5.78
C SER A 8 -1.39 -1.91 -5.74
N PRO A 9 -2.06 -1.74 -4.59
CA PRO A 9 -3.51 -1.91 -4.52
C PRO A 9 -4.24 -0.90 -5.41
N CYS A 10 -5.35 -1.32 -6.04
CA CYS A 10 -6.25 -0.40 -6.74
C CYS A 10 -7.05 0.46 -5.75
N ALA A 11 -7.81 1.44 -6.26
CA ALA A 11 -8.59 2.36 -5.42
C ALA A 11 -9.54 1.64 -4.45
N CYS A 12 -10.28 0.64 -4.92
CA CYS A 12 -11.21 -0.13 -4.09
C CYS A 12 -10.48 -0.94 -3.00
N CYS A 13 -9.34 -1.56 -3.35
CA CYS A 13 -8.50 -2.25 -2.38
C CYS A 13 -7.95 -1.27 -1.32
N CYS A 14 -7.52 -0.07 -1.72
CA CYS A 14 -7.06 0.95 -0.78
C CYS A 14 -8.16 1.28 0.24
N CYS A 15 -9.40 1.50 -0.18
CA CYS A 15 -10.52 1.77 0.74
C CYS A 15 -10.71 0.63 1.76
N LYS A 16 -10.70 -0.63 1.31
CA LYS A 16 -10.81 -1.79 2.21
C LYS A 16 -9.67 -1.86 3.23
N ILE A 17 -8.45 -1.56 2.80
CA ILE A 17 -7.28 -1.51 3.69
C ILE A 17 -7.46 -0.39 4.72
N GLN A 18 -7.91 0.80 4.31
CA GLN A 18 -8.18 1.89 5.25
C GLN A 18 -9.21 1.50 6.30
N ASP A 19 -10.30 0.83 5.90
CA ASP A 19 -11.34 0.42 6.83
C ASP A 19 -10.83 -0.64 7.81
N PHE A 20 -10.02 -1.59 7.33
CA PHE A 20 -9.32 -2.54 8.20
C PHE A 20 -8.41 -1.83 9.23
N LEU A 21 -7.64 -0.82 8.80
CA LEU A 21 -6.73 -0.09 9.69
C LEU A 21 -7.47 0.82 10.69
N LYS A 22 -8.61 1.40 10.29
CA LYS A 22 -9.48 2.15 11.21
C LYS A 22 -10.03 1.25 12.32
N MET A 23 -10.43 0.03 11.98
CA MET A 23 -10.90 -0.96 12.95
C MET A 23 -9.77 -1.48 13.86
N ASN A 24 -8.52 -1.48 13.37
CA ASN A 24 -7.37 -2.04 14.07
C ASN A 24 -6.29 -0.97 14.33
N SER A 25 -6.59 -0.02 15.21
CA SER A 25 -5.76 1.17 15.46
C SER A 25 -4.36 0.91 16.04
N TYR A 26 -4.08 -0.31 16.51
CA TYR A 26 -2.79 -0.72 17.08
C TYR A 26 -1.81 -1.30 16.05
N VAL A 27 -2.24 -1.44 14.79
CA VAL A 27 -1.43 -2.07 13.75
C VAL A 27 -0.71 -1.01 12.91
N ASN A 28 0.62 -1.06 12.92
CA ASN A 28 1.43 -0.39 11.90
C ASN A 28 1.51 -1.28 10.67
N THR A 29 1.38 -0.70 9.48
CA THR A 29 1.34 -1.44 8.23
C THR A 29 2.35 -0.88 7.23
N ASP A 30 3.26 -1.73 6.80
CA ASP A 30 4.24 -1.42 5.77
C ASP A 30 3.87 -2.17 4.50
N ILE A 31 3.75 -1.47 3.38
CA ILE A 31 3.36 -2.04 2.09
C ILE A 31 4.45 -1.78 1.09
N ASP A 32 5.18 -2.83 0.76
CA ASP A 32 6.20 -2.81 -0.26
C ASP A 32 5.60 -3.35 -1.56
N VAL A 33 5.72 -2.58 -2.63
CA VAL A 33 5.16 -2.92 -3.94
C VAL A 33 6.26 -3.03 -4.98
N ALA A 34 6.25 -4.06 -5.81
CA ALA A 34 7.23 -4.15 -6.89
C ALA A 34 6.92 -3.19 -8.05
N GLN A 35 5.63 -2.98 -8.34
CA GLN A 35 5.16 -2.13 -9.45
C GLN A 35 3.87 -1.38 -9.09
N LEU A 36 3.61 -0.26 -9.77
CA LEU A 36 2.39 0.52 -9.60
C LEU A 36 1.28 0.02 -10.53
N TYR A 37 0.15 -0.39 -9.96
CA TYR A 37 -1.02 -0.84 -10.72
C TYR A 37 -1.83 0.34 -11.26
N GLY A 38 -2.04 0.37 -12.58
CA GLY A 38 -2.97 1.31 -13.21
C GLY A 38 -2.69 2.78 -12.87
N ASN A 39 -1.42 3.20 -12.88
CA ASN A 39 -0.97 4.55 -12.52
C ASN A 39 -1.52 5.67 -13.43
N TYR A 40 -2.03 5.32 -14.62
CA TYR A 40 -2.76 6.23 -15.50
C TYR A 40 -4.19 6.50 -15.02
N GLN A 41 -4.72 5.71 -14.09
CA GLN A 41 -6.02 5.95 -13.48
C GLN A 41 -5.87 6.80 -12.22
N GLU A 42 -6.39 8.03 -12.26
CA GLU A 42 -6.31 8.98 -11.16
C GLU A 42 -6.86 8.42 -9.83
N GLN A 43 -7.91 7.60 -9.90
CA GLN A 43 -8.51 6.96 -8.72
C GLN A 43 -7.52 6.06 -7.98
N ASN A 44 -6.67 5.30 -8.68
CA ASN A 44 -5.67 4.45 -8.05
C ASN A 44 -4.59 5.29 -7.36
N CYS A 45 -4.13 6.34 -8.04
CA CYS A 45 -3.18 7.29 -7.47
C CYS A 45 -3.75 7.97 -6.21
N GLN A 46 -5.02 8.37 -6.23
CA GLN A 46 -5.68 8.97 -5.08
C GLN A 46 -5.87 7.98 -3.93
N GLY A 47 -6.24 6.74 -4.23
CA GLY A 47 -6.34 5.67 -3.24
C GLY A 47 -5.02 5.45 -2.49
N LEU A 48 -3.91 5.37 -3.23
CA LEU A 48 -2.57 5.23 -2.64
C LEU A 48 -2.16 6.46 -1.81
N LYS A 49 -2.45 7.68 -2.28
CA LYS A 49 -2.21 8.92 -1.52
C LYS A 49 -2.99 8.94 -0.21
N ASN A 50 -4.26 8.56 -0.26
CA ASN A 50 -5.13 8.48 0.93
C ASN A 50 -4.67 7.40 1.91
N LEU A 51 -4.09 6.31 1.40
CA LEU A 51 -3.52 5.27 2.25
C LEU A 51 -2.24 5.78 2.94
N LYS A 52 -1.35 6.43 2.18
CA LYS A 52 -0.09 7.00 2.67
C LYS A 52 -0.27 8.18 3.63
N SER A 53 -1.40 8.88 3.58
CA SER A 53 -1.68 9.98 4.52
C SER A 53 -1.97 9.49 5.94
N LEU A 54 -2.21 8.18 6.13
CA LEU A 54 -2.34 7.59 7.45
C LEU A 54 -0.96 7.46 8.11
N ALA A 55 -0.82 8.02 9.33
CA ALA A 55 0.47 8.06 10.04
C ALA A 55 1.10 6.69 10.33
N ARG A 56 0.32 5.60 10.25
CA ARG A 56 0.75 4.22 10.54
C ARG A 56 0.97 3.39 9.28
N VAL A 57 0.92 4.02 8.10
CA VAL A 57 1.07 3.34 6.82
C VAL A 57 2.31 3.85 6.11
N THR A 58 3.22 2.93 5.83
CA THR A 58 4.34 3.18 4.92
C THR A 58 4.05 2.49 3.59
N ILE A 59 4.30 3.17 2.48
CA ILE A 59 4.24 2.57 1.14
C ILE A 59 5.53 2.88 0.42
N ALA A 60 6.26 1.83 0.01
CA ALA A 60 7.51 1.94 -0.73
C ALA A 60 7.49 1.05 -1.96
N VAL A 61 8.31 1.42 -2.95
CA VAL A 61 8.58 0.57 -4.11
C VAL A 61 9.79 -0.27 -3.79
N MET A 62 9.65 -1.60 -3.91
CA MET A 62 10.75 -2.54 -3.65
C MET A 62 11.95 -2.24 -4.52
N ARG A 63 13.14 -2.24 -3.92
CA ARG A 63 14.42 -2.24 -4.63
C ARG A 63 14.84 -3.68 -4.91
N ILE A 64 15.85 -3.85 -5.77
CA ILE A 64 16.36 -5.19 -6.14
C ILE A 64 16.80 -5.99 -4.90
N GLU A 65 17.33 -5.31 -3.88
CA GLU A 65 17.75 -5.89 -2.60
C GLU A 65 16.56 -6.47 -1.80
N ASP A 66 15.40 -5.80 -1.84
CA ASP A 66 14.17 -6.23 -1.16
C ASP A 66 13.51 -7.44 -1.86
N LYS A 67 13.91 -7.75 -3.09
CA LYS A 67 13.42 -8.93 -3.82
C LYS A 67 14.05 -10.23 -3.30
N ILE A 68 15.21 -10.15 -2.64
CA ILE A 68 15.95 -11.30 -2.12
C ILE A 68 15.36 -11.76 -0.77
N SER A 69 14.64 -10.88 -0.07
CA SER A 69 14.02 -11.15 1.24
C SER A 69 12.58 -11.69 1.16
N CYS A 70 12.02 -11.85 -0.05
CA CYS A 70 10.69 -12.44 -0.29
C CYS A 70 10.78 -13.89 -0.78
#